data_AF-A0A2K3JSD0-F1
#
_entry.id   AF-A0A2K3JSD0-F1
#
_cell.length_a   1.000
_cell.length_b   1.000
_cell.length_c   1.000
_cell.angle_alpha   90.00
_cell.angle_beta   90.00
_cell.angle_gamma   90.00
#
_symmetry.space_group_name_H-M   'P 1'
#
loop_
_entity.id
_entity.type
_entity.pdbx_description
1 polymer ?
#
loop_
_entity_poly.entity_id
_entity_poly.type
_entity_poly.pdbx_seq_one_letter_code
_entity_poly.pdbx_strand_id
1 'polypeptide(L)'
;MAMIMQVTPFIPNLQKGHPQNLNFPNKHSSKLICCSLNNSDHVVSQKLAEHFNPNIPIEKAVTPPSSWYTHRSFFHLELDRVFYRGWQAV
;
A
#
# COMPACT_ATOMS: atom_id res chain seq x y z
N MET A 1 35.36 -21.53 -11.01
CA MET A 1 34.99 -20.45 -11.95
C MET A 1 33.69 -19.86 -11.46
N ALA A 2 33.71 -18.67 -10.86
CA ALA A 2 32.51 -18.02 -10.31
C ALA A 2 32.12 -16.84 -11.21
N MET A 3 30.89 -16.85 -11.71
CA MET A 3 30.34 -15.76 -12.53
C MET A 3 29.64 -14.77 -11.61
N ILE A 4 30.19 -13.56 -11.49
CA ILE A 4 29.57 -12.46 -10.76
C ILE A 4 28.54 -11.77 -11.68
N MET A 5 27.25 -11.85 -11.34
CA MET A 5 26.22 -11.06 -12.01
C MET A 5 26.21 -9.66 -11.41
N GLN A 6 26.71 -8.67 -12.14
CA GLN A 6 26.61 -7.27 -11.73
C GLN A 6 25.23 -6.75 -12.11
N VAL A 7 24.34 -6.65 -11.13
CA VAL A 7 23.05 -5.97 -11.28
C VAL A 7 23.29 -4.48 -11.17
N THR A 8 23.38 -3.81 -12.32
CA THR A 8 23.35 -2.34 -12.39
C THR A 8 21.93 -1.87 -12.07
N PRO A 9 21.73 -1.03 -11.03
CA PRO A 9 20.42 -0.46 -10.77
C PRO A 9 20.03 0.47 -11.93
N PHE A 10 18.88 0.19 -12.53
CA PHE A 10 18.25 1.11 -13.48
C PHE A 10 17.76 2.32 -12.70
N ILE A 11 18.50 3.43 -12.77
CA ILE A 11 18.03 4.73 -12.27
C ILE A 11 17.25 5.37 -13.42
N PRO A 12 15.89 5.38 -13.40
CA PRO A 12 15.15 6.14 -14.39
C PRO A 12 15.58 7.59 -14.27
N ASN A 13 16.00 8.17 -15.39
CA ASN A 13 16.34 9.58 -15.46
C ASN A 13 15.07 10.37 -15.13
N LEU A 14 14.96 10.83 -13.89
CA LEU A 14 13.88 11.69 -13.44
C LEU A 14 14.06 13.03 -14.15
N GLN A 15 13.54 13.14 -15.37
CA GLN A 15 13.31 14.44 -15.97
C GLN A 15 12.50 15.23 -14.95
N LYS A 16 13.06 16.35 -14.49
CA LYS A 16 12.38 17.34 -13.63
C LYS A 16 11.22 17.94 -14.43
N GLY A 17 10.17 17.17 -14.61
CA GLY A 17 8.85 17.66 -14.93
C GLY A 17 8.41 18.48 -13.74
N HIS A 18 8.19 19.77 -13.96
CA HIS A 18 7.54 20.68 -13.02
C HIS A 18 6.38 19.93 -12.34
N PRO A 19 6.30 19.91 -11.00
CA PRO A 19 5.21 19.22 -10.33
C PRO A 19 3.93 19.95 -10.70
N GLN A 20 3.18 19.41 -11.65
CA GLN A 20 1.79 19.75 -11.78
C GLN A 20 1.17 19.18 -10.51
N ASN A 21 0.84 20.08 -9.60
CA ASN A 21 0.10 19.77 -8.39
C ASN A 21 -1.25 19.21 -8.87
N LEU A 22 -1.32 17.89 -9.02
CA LEU A 22 -2.58 17.18 -9.20
C LEU A 22 -3.27 17.22 -7.83
N ASN A 23 -3.84 18.39 -7.55
CA ASN A 23 -4.76 18.62 -6.45
C ASN A 23 -6.01 17.80 -6.77
N PHE A 24 -5.94 16.49 -6.59
CA PHE A 24 -7.14 15.67 -6.55
C PHE A 24 -7.86 16.07 -5.28
N PRO A 25 -9.02 16.75 -5.36
CA PRO A 25 -9.77 17.09 -4.17
C PRO A 25 -10.12 15.78 -3.48
N ASN A 26 -9.48 15.54 -2.34
CA ASN A 26 -9.76 14.39 -1.49
C ASN A 26 -11.15 14.59 -0.86
N LYS A 27 -12.18 14.36 -1.66
CA LYS A 27 -13.59 14.31 -1.26
C LYS A 27 -14.11 12.90 -1.52
N HIS A 28 -13.41 11.91 -0.96
CA HIS A 28 -13.95 10.56 -0.91
C HIS A 28 -14.39 10.26 0.53
N SER A 29 -15.43 10.96 0.98
CA SER A 29 -16.46 10.31 1.80
C SER A 29 -17.28 9.40 0.87
N SER A 30 -16.59 8.46 0.21
CA SER A 30 -17.25 7.43 -0.58
C SER A 30 -17.74 6.40 0.41
N LYS A 31 -18.97 6.59 0.86
CA LYS A 31 -19.81 5.51 1.36
C LYS A 31 -19.96 4.51 0.20
N LEU A 32 -18.99 3.61 0.04
CA LEU A 32 -18.94 2.64 -1.05
C LEU A 32 -20.03 1.59 -0.82
N ILE A 33 -20.96 1.55 -1.77
CA ILE A 33 -22.24 0.84 -1.71
C ILE A 33 -22.12 -0.69 -1.88
N CYS A 34 -20.93 -1.25 -2.15
CA CYS A 34 -20.83 -2.67 -2.52
C CYS A 34 -20.75 -3.63 -1.31
N CYS A 35 -20.30 -3.15 -0.14
CA CYS A 35 -20.21 -3.97 1.08
C CYS A 35 -20.48 -3.03 2.26
N SER A 36 -21.49 -3.29 3.08
CA SER A 36 -21.62 -2.59 4.36
C SER A 36 -20.41 -2.95 5.22
N LEU A 37 -19.33 -2.18 5.12
CA LEU A 37 -18.18 -2.31 6.01
C LEU A 37 -18.69 -1.94 7.40
N ASN A 38 -18.88 -2.95 8.23
CA ASN A 38 -19.31 -2.70 9.59
C ASN A 38 -18.18 -1.98 10.31
N ASN A 39 -18.52 -1.10 11.24
CA ASN A 39 -17.51 -0.36 12.01
C ASN A 39 -16.54 -1.34 12.74
N SER A 40 -17.01 -2.54 13.07
CA SER A 40 -16.20 -3.65 13.59
C SER A 40 -15.09 -4.11 12.66
N ASP A 41 -15.33 -4.13 11.35
CA ASP A 41 -14.39 -4.70 10.37
C ASP A 41 -13.19 -3.76 10.18
N HIS A 42 -13.44 -2.45 10.24
CA HIS A 42 -12.39 -1.42 10.25
C HIS A 42 -11.50 -1.54 11.49
N VAL A 43 -12.09 -1.79 12.67
CA VAL A 43 -11.35 -2.01 13.92
C VAL A 43 -10.44 -3.24 13.81
N VAL A 44 -10.89 -4.32 13.16
CA VAL A 44 -10.08 -5.53 12.97
C VAL A 44 -8.85 -5.26 12.10
N SER A 45 -9.01 -4.63 10.93
CA SER A 45 -7.88 -4.33 10.04
C SER A 45 -6.89 -3.36 10.67
N GLN A 46 -7.38 -2.34 11.37
CA GLN A 46 -6.54 -1.36 12.04
C GLN A 46 -5.71 -2.00 13.15
N LYS A 47 -6.37 -2.79 14.02
CA LYS A 47 -5.69 -3.52 15.08
C LYS A 47 -4.63 -4.46 14.52
N LEU A 48 -4.94 -5.24 13.48
CA LEU A 48 -3.96 -6.15 12.87
C LEU A 48 -2.80 -5.41 12.20
N ALA A 49 -3.04 -4.25 11.59
CA ALA A 49 -1.98 -3.41 11.04
C ALA A 49 -1.06 -2.85 12.14
N GLU A 50 -1.58 -2.53 13.33
CA GLU A 50 -0.78 -2.06 14.47
C GLU A 50 0.17 -3.15 15.03
N HIS A 51 -0.14 -4.43 14.85
CA HIS A 51 0.77 -5.52 15.23
C HIS A 51 1.94 -5.68 14.26
N PHE A 52 1.90 -5.05 13.09
CA PHE A 52 3.01 -5.05 12.15
C PHE A 52 4.13 -4.15 12.69
N ASN A 53 5.31 -4.73 12.95
CA ASN A 53 6.46 -3.98 13.41
C ASN A 53 7.34 -3.54 12.23
N PRO A 54 7.35 -2.25 11.85
CA PRO A 54 8.12 -1.76 10.71
C PRO A 54 9.63 -1.76 10.94
N ASN A 55 10.09 -1.99 12.17
CA ASN A 55 11.51 -2.02 12.51
C ASN A 55 12.16 -3.40 12.29
N ILE A 56 11.37 -4.40 11.88
CA ILE A 56 11.92 -5.70 11.51
C ILE A 56 12.73 -5.53 10.22
N PRO A 57 14.03 -5.90 10.21
CA PRO A 57 14.85 -5.86 9.00
C PRO A 57 14.23 -6.71 7.89
N ILE A 58 14.39 -6.30 6.63
CA ILE A 58 13.73 -6.97 5.50
C ILE A 58 14.13 -8.44 5.38
N GLU A 59 15.34 -8.81 5.78
CA GLU A 59 15.85 -10.19 5.78
C GLU A 59 15.12 -11.09 6.79
N LYS A 60 14.47 -10.49 7.78
CA LYS A 60 13.70 -11.17 8.83
C LYS A 60 12.21 -10.89 8.72
N ALA A 61 11.78 -10.10 7.74
CA ALA A 61 10.39 -9.76 7.54
C ALA A 61 9.62 -11.03 7.15
N VAL A 62 8.50 -11.25 7.82
CA VAL A 62 7.58 -12.34 7.48
C VAL A 62 6.51 -11.81 6.56
N THR A 63 5.95 -12.70 5.73
CA THR A 63 4.75 -12.37 4.96
C THR A 63 3.63 -11.98 5.92
N PRO A 64 2.82 -10.95 5.59
CA PRO A 64 1.65 -10.62 6.38
C PRO A 64 0.72 -11.82 6.58
N PRO A 65 -0.06 -11.86 7.67
CA PRO A 65 -1.04 -12.91 7.90
C PRO A 65 -1.98 -13.08 6.71
N SER A 66 -2.40 -14.32 6.43
CA SER A 66 -3.30 -14.62 5.30
C SER A 66 -4.60 -13.84 5.34
N SER A 67 -5.06 -13.44 6.52
CA SER A 67 -6.22 -12.60 6.75
C SER A 67 -6.15 -11.24 6.04
N TRP A 68 -4.95 -10.68 5.81
CA TRP A 68 -4.79 -9.41 5.09
C TRP A 68 -5.26 -9.51 3.64
N TYR A 69 -5.09 -10.68 3.02
CA TYR A 69 -5.46 -10.91 1.62
C TYR A 69 -6.91 -11.40 1.46
N THR A 70 -7.53 -11.92 2.52
CA THR A 70 -8.88 -12.51 2.46
C THR A 70 -9.96 -11.65 3.10
N HIS A 71 -9.65 -10.86 4.14
CA HIS A 71 -10.63 -9.98 4.78
C HIS A 71 -10.86 -8.70 3.96
N ARG A 72 -12.14 -8.43 3.65
CA ARG A 72 -12.55 -7.23 2.90
C ARG A 72 -12.15 -5.92 3.59
N SER A 73 -11.96 -5.89 4.91
CA SER A 73 -11.56 -4.66 5.60
C SER A 73 -10.20 -4.14 5.17
N PHE A 74 -9.26 -5.06 4.87
CA PHE A 74 -7.94 -4.68 4.37
C PHE A 74 -7.99 -4.10 2.96
N PHE A 75 -8.87 -4.61 2.10
CA PHE A 75 -9.09 -4.03 0.77
C PHE A 75 -9.50 -2.55 0.85
N HIS A 76 -10.44 -2.20 1.74
CA HIS A 76 -10.86 -0.80 1.92
C HIS A 76 -9.72 0.06 2.49
N LEU A 77 -8.98 -0.47 3.47
CA LEU A 77 -7.84 0.22 4.05
C LEU A 77 -6.75 0.50 3.00
N GLU A 78 -6.50 -0.45 2.09
CA GLU A 78 -5.50 -0.33 1.03
C GLU A 78 -5.89 0.71 -0.02
N LEU A 79 -7.17 0.79 -0.40
CA LEU A 79 -7.69 1.86 -1.26
C LEU A 79 -7.35 3.24 -0.67
N ASP A 80 -7.70 3.46 0.60
CA ASP A 80 -7.55 4.75 1.27
C ASP A 80 -6.11 5.15 1.58
N ARG A 81 -5.25 4.17 1.88
CA ARG A 81 -3.86 4.39 2.33
C ARG A 81 -2.82 4.26 1.23
N VAL A 82 -3.02 3.37 0.27
CA VAL A 82 -2.04 3.04 -0.75
C VAL A 82 -2.49 3.56 -2.11
N PHE A 83 -3.63 3.09 -2.62
CA PHE A 83 -3.99 3.35 -4.02
C PHE A 83 -4.42 4.79 -4.30
N TYR A 84 -5.18 5.42 -3.41
CA TYR A 84 -5.61 6.82 -3.59
C TYR A 84 -4.52 7.85 -3.26
N ARG A 85 -3.38 7.42 -2.73
CA ARG A 85 -2.28 8.30 -2.30
C ARG A 85 -0.97 8.04 -3.05
N GLY A 86 -0.85 6.90 -3.71
CA GLY A 86 0.33 6.49 -4.45
C GLY A 86 0.26 6.83 -5.93
N TRP A 87 1.42 6.80 -6.60
CA TRP A 87 1.49 6.87 -8.05
C TRP A 87 1.03 5.54 -8.66
N GLN A 88 0.12 5.61 -9.62
CA GLN A 88 -0.34 4.46 -10.40
C GLN A 88 0.16 4.61 -11.83
N ALA A 89 0.88 3.61 -12.32
CA ALA A 89 1.30 3.58 -13.72
C ALA A 89 0.10 3.21 -14.61
N VAL A 90 -0.05 3.92 -15.73
CA VAL A 90 -1.14 3.75 -16.72
C VAL A 90 -0.59 3.68 -18.14
#